data_AF-A0A1Y5RNI7-F1
#
_entry.id   AF-A0A1Y5RNI7-F1
#
_cell.length_a   1.000
_cell.length_b   1.000
_cell.length_c   1.000
_cell.angle_alpha   90.00
_cell.angle_beta   90.00
_cell.angle_gamma   90.00
#
_symmetry.space_group_name_H-M   'P 1'
#
loop_
_entity.id
_entity.type
_entity.pdbx_description
1 polymer ?
#
loop_
_entity_poly.entity_id
_entity_poly.type
_entity_poly.pdbx_seq_one_letter_code
_entity_poly.pdbx_strand_id
1 'polypeptide(L)'
;MQEFLPYITAFGIGSLVSALIQFWLTTRLNNRRKIYEERKEAYIGLLEAWKRQDQEGIKSENLFDVGHWVLRAELVASNKVFDLLKLWKNSEPGSPERIPTTEKLKQAMRDDLRSL
;
A
#
# COMPACT_ATOMS: atom_id res chain seq x y z
N MET A 1 30.72 3.24 -49.28
CA MET A 1 29.82 3.59 -48.15
C MET A 1 28.58 2.68 -48.10
N GLN A 2 28.75 1.36 -48.15
CA GLN A 2 27.63 0.39 -48.03
C GLN A 2 27.86 -0.65 -46.93
N GLU A 3 29.03 -0.69 -46.30
CA GLU A 3 29.38 -1.68 -45.26
C GLU A 3 28.90 -1.30 -43.85
N PHE A 4 28.54 -0.04 -43.60
CA PHE A 4 28.08 0.44 -42.29
C PHE A 4 26.55 0.41 -42.09
N LEU A 5 25.78 0.24 -43.17
CA LEU A 5 24.31 0.14 -43.13
C LEU A 5 23.78 -0.96 -42.19
N PRO A 6 24.30 -2.22 -42.23
CA PRO A 6 23.81 -3.29 -41.37
C PRO A 6 24.09 -3.04 -39.87
N TYR A 7 25.19 -2.36 -39.56
CA TYR A 7 25.53 -1.99 -38.18
C TYR A 7 24.60 -0.90 -37.63
N ILE A 8 24.25 0.11 -38.44
CA ILE A 8 23.31 1.17 -38.01
C ILE A 8 21.90 0.60 -37.78
N THR A 9 21.45 -0.34 -38.61
CA THR A 9 20.15 -1.01 -38.41
C THR A 9 20.14 -1.94 -37.19
N ALA A 10 21.24 -2.66 -36.93
CA ALA A 10 21.36 -3.56 -35.77
C ALA A 10 21.43 -2.78 -34.44
N PHE A 11 22.18 -1.66 -34.40
CA PHE A 11 22.24 -0.77 -33.24
C PHE A 11 20.93 0.02 -33.02
N GLY A 12 20.24 0.42 -34.09
CA GLY A 12 18.97 1.13 -34.02
C GLY A 12 17.82 0.28 -33.47
N ILE A 13 17.71 -0.98 -33.91
CA ILE A 13 16.65 -1.88 -33.44
C ILE A 13 16.93 -2.38 -32.02
N GLY A 14 18.19 -2.69 -31.69
CA GLY A 14 18.58 -3.09 -30.34
C GLY A 14 18.31 -2.01 -29.29
N SER A 15 18.53 -0.74 -29.63
CA SER A 15 18.24 0.39 -28.74
C SER A 15 16.73 0.63 -28.55
N LEU A 16 15.93 0.48 -29.61
CA LEU A 16 14.46 0.57 -29.53
C LEU A 16 13.86 -0.54 -28.66
N VAL A 17 14.30 -1.79 -28.84
CA VAL A 17 13.85 -2.92 -28.01
C VAL A 17 14.24 -2.69 -26.54
N SER A 18 15.47 -2.23 -26.30
CA SER A 18 15.93 -1.91 -24.94
C SER A 18 15.10 -0.79 -24.31
N ALA A 19 14.77 0.26 -25.06
CA ALA A 19 13.93 1.36 -24.58
C ALA A 19 12.51 0.88 -24.22
N LEU A 20 11.91 -0.01 -25.01
CA LEU A 20 10.60 -0.60 -24.71
C LEU A 20 10.63 -1.44 -23.42
N ILE A 21 11.66 -2.27 -23.24
CA ILE A 21 11.84 -3.08 -22.02
C ILE A 21 12.03 -2.17 -20.80
N GLN A 22 12.90 -1.15 -20.91
CA GLN A 22 13.15 -0.19 -19.83
C GLN A 22 11.89 0.60 -19.49
N PHE A 23 11.14 1.05 -20.48
CA PHE A 23 9.87 1.76 -20.28
C PHE A 23 8.86 0.88 -19.54
N TRP A 24 8.69 -0.37 -19.97
CA TRP A 24 7.78 -1.31 -19.31
C TRP A 24 8.21 -1.60 -17.86
N LEU A 25 9.49 -1.85 -17.62
CA LEU A 25 10.03 -2.10 -16.29
C LEU A 25 9.86 -0.87 -15.38
N THR A 26 10.17 0.33 -15.89
CA THR A 26 10.05 1.59 -15.16
C THR A 26 8.59 1.87 -14.81
N THR A 27 7.67 1.65 -15.75
CA THR A 27 6.23 1.81 -15.52
C THR A 27 5.74 0.85 -14.43
N ARG A 28 6.16 -0.41 -14.49
CA ARG A 28 5.82 -1.42 -13.49
C ARG A 28 6.36 -1.07 -12.10
N LEU A 29 7.62 -0.65 -12.01
CA LEU A 29 8.25 -0.23 -10.75
C LEU A 29 7.58 1.01 -10.17
N ASN A 30 7.26 2.00 -11.01
CA ASN A 30 6.57 3.21 -10.59
C ASN A 30 5.17 2.91 -10.03
N ASN A 31 4.42 2.01 -10.68
CA ASN A 31 3.11 1.62 -10.17
C ASN A 31 3.20 0.90 -8.82
N ARG A 32 4.17 -0.03 -8.66
CA ARG A 32 4.42 -0.69 -7.36
C ARG A 32 4.79 0.31 -6.27
N ARG A 33 5.66 1.27 -6.60
CA ARG A 33 6.06 2.33 -5.67
C ARG A 33 4.88 3.21 -5.24
N LYS A 34 4.02 3.61 -6.18
CA LYS A 34 2.81 4.40 -5.86
C LYS A 34 1.89 3.66 -4.89
N ILE A 35 1.57 2.40 -5.20
CA ILE A 35 0.72 1.57 -4.34
C ILE A 35 1.36 1.38 -2.95
N TYR A 36 2.69 1.18 -2.90
CA TYR A 36 3.41 1.08 -1.64
C TYR A 36 3.29 2.34 -0.79
N GLU A 37 3.53 3.53 -1.37
CA GLU A 37 3.42 4.79 -0.64
C GLU A 37 1.99 5.07 -0.19
N GLU A 38 0.99 4.83 -1.05
CA GLU A 38 -0.44 5.02 -0.69
C GLU A 38 -0.86 4.12 0.48
N ARG A 39 -0.45 2.83 0.47
CA ARG A 39 -0.71 1.91 1.58
C ARG A 39 0.04 2.31 2.85
N LYS A 40 1.32 2.65 2.72
CA LYS A 40 2.16 3.05 3.84
C LYS A 40 1.57 4.28 4.52
N GLU A 41 1.16 5.28 3.75
CA GLU A 41 0.51 6.49 4.28
C GLU A 41 -0.78 6.14 5.03
N ALA A 42 -1.68 5.36 4.43
CA ALA A 42 -2.93 4.97 5.07
C ALA A 42 -2.72 4.17 6.36
N TYR A 43 -1.76 3.23 6.37
CA TYR A 43 -1.47 2.39 7.52
C TYR A 43 -0.80 3.16 8.65
N ILE A 44 0.17 4.04 8.33
CA ILE A 44 0.80 4.89 9.35
C ILE A 44 -0.24 5.84 9.95
N GLY A 45 -1.05 6.50 9.12
CA GLY A 45 -2.11 7.39 9.61
C GLY A 45 -3.12 6.69 10.51
N LEU A 46 -3.53 5.46 10.16
CA LEU A 46 -4.42 4.66 11.02
C LEU A 46 -3.77 4.31 12.37
N LEU A 47 -2.49 3.94 12.38
CA LEU A 47 -1.76 3.64 13.62
C LEU A 47 -1.59 4.88 14.51
N GLU A 48 -1.34 6.04 13.90
CA GLU A 48 -1.27 7.32 14.60
C GLU A 48 -2.62 7.71 15.22
N ALA A 49 -3.72 7.52 14.47
CA ALA A 49 -5.06 7.77 14.96
C ALA A 49 -5.42 6.85 16.14
N TRP A 50 -5.07 5.57 16.08
CA TRP A 50 -5.23 4.66 17.23
C TRP A 50 -4.41 5.08 18.43
N LYS A 51 -3.14 5.47 18.22
CA LYS A 51 -2.28 5.97 19.30
C LYS A 51 -2.91 7.22 19.96
N ARG A 52 -3.41 8.16 19.18
CA ARG A 52 -4.07 9.36 19.70
C ARG A 52 -5.34 9.01 20.48
N GLN A 53 -6.16 8.09 19.95
CA GLN A 53 -7.35 7.60 20.64
C GLN A 53 -7.02 6.95 22.00
N ASP A 54 -5.92 6.21 22.08
CA ASP A 54 -5.45 5.58 23.33
C ASP A 54 -4.95 6.61 24.34
N GLN A 55 -4.24 7.65 23.88
CA GLN A 55 -3.69 8.71 24.75
C GLN A 55 -4.75 9.69 25.27
N GLU A 56 -5.70 10.07 24.43
CA GLU A 56 -6.66 11.14 24.75
C GLU A 56 -8.05 10.61 25.15
N GLY A 57 -8.23 9.30 25.07
CA GLY A 57 -9.50 8.63 25.25
C GLY A 57 -10.44 8.75 24.04
N ILE A 58 -11.60 8.12 24.16
CA ILE A 58 -12.62 8.09 23.11
C ILE A 58 -13.39 9.42 23.11
N LYS A 59 -12.97 10.35 22.25
CA LYS A 59 -13.65 11.60 21.93
C LYS A 59 -14.20 11.56 20.50
N SER A 60 -15.23 12.37 20.20
CA SER A 60 -15.85 12.42 18.86
C SER A 60 -14.83 12.70 17.76
N GLU A 61 -13.94 13.66 17.96
CA GLU A 61 -12.90 14.06 17.00
C GLU A 61 -11.96 12.89 16.66
N ASN A 62 -11.49 12.16 17.67
CA ASN A 62 -10.61 11.00 17.50
C ASN A 62 -11.32 9.83 16.81
N LEU A 63 -12.63 9.66 17.03
CA LEU A 63 -13.42 8.64 16.33
C LEU A 63 -13.55 8.96 14.82
N PHE A 64 -13.75 10.23 14.46
CA PHE A 64 -13.77 10.64 13.05
C PHE A 64 -12.41 10.47 12.38
N ASP A 65 -11.32 10.79 13.09
CA ASP A 65 -9.96 10.61 12.58
C ASP A 65 -9.66 9.13 12.30
N VAL A 66 -9.95 8.23 13.26
CA VAL A 66 -9.84 6.78 13.05
C VAL A 66 -10.72 6.32 11.89
N GLY A 67 -11.97 6.79 11.80
CA GLY A 67 -12.87 6.48 10.70
C GLY A 67 -12.32 6.91 9.33
N HIS A 68 -11.73 8.10 9.24
CA HIS A 68 -11.08 8.62 8.04
C HIS A 68 -9.96 7.69 7.56
N TRP A 69 -9.05 7.31 8.46
CA TRP A 69 -7.92 6.45 8.11
C TRP A 69 -8.32 5.01 7.81
N VAL A 70 -9.37 4.50 8.47
CA VAL A 70 -9.98 3.21 8.12
C VAL A 70 -10.50 3.23 6.69
N LEU A 71 -11.23 4.26 6.28
CA LEU A 71 -11.73 4.39 4.90
C LEU A 71 -10.58 4.48 3.89
N ARG A 72 -9.52 5.24 4.21
CA ARG A 72 -8.34 5.30 3.34
C ARG A 72 -7.65 3.94 3.22
N ALA A 73 -7.50 3.22 4.33
CA ALA A 73 -6.92 1.89 4.32
C ALA A 73 -7.78 0.91 3.50
N GLU A 74 -9.11 0.97 3.62
CA GLU A 74 -10.05 0.13 2.84
C GLU A 74 -9.91 0.31 1.32
N LEU A 75 -9.51 1.49 0.84
CA LEU A 75 -9.32 1.76 -0.59
C LEU A 75 -8.05 1.14 -1.18
N VAL A 76 -6.98 1.04 -0.39
CA VAL A 76 -5.64 0.71 -0.90
C VAL A 76 -5.14 -0.66 -0.45
N ALA A 77 -5.76 -1.22 0.60
CA ALA A 77 -5.35 -2.46 1.22
C ALA A 77 -5.53 -3.70 0.34
N SER A 78 -4.75 -4.75 0.61
CA SER A 78 -5.11 -6.09 0.12
C SER A 78 -6.36 -6.64 0.81
N ASN A 79 -6.99 -7.61 0.16
CA ASN A 79 -8.19 -8.30 0.67
C ASN A 79 -8.00 -8.81 2.11
N LYS A 80 -6.82 -9.35 2.46
CA LYS A 80 -6.52 -9.83 3.81
C LYS A 80 -6.62 -8.72 4.87
N VAL A 81 -6.05 -7.55 4.59
CA VAL A 81 -6.11 -6.40 5.49
C VAL A 81 -7.53 -5.84 5.54
N PHE A 82 -8.21 -5.78 4.40
CA PHE A 82 -9.60 -5.34 4.31
C PHE A 82 -10.57 -6.20 5.13
N ASP A 83 -10.45 -7.53 5.04
CA ASP A 83 -11.28 -8.46 5.82
C ASP A 83 -11.02 -8.31 7.33
N LEU A 84 -9.76 -8.13 7.73
CA LEU A 84 -9.40 -7.86 9.12
C LEU A 84 -9.90 -6.49 9.59
N LEU A 85 -9.90 -5.47 8.73
CA LEU A 85 -10.50 -4.15 9.04
C LEU A 85 -12.00 -4.27 9.29
N LYS A 86 -12.72 -5.05 8.48
CA LYS A 86 -14.15 -5.32 8.70
C LYS A 86 -14.41 -6.01 10.03
N LEU A 87 -13.64 -7.06 10.34
CA LEU A 87 -13.73 -7.75 11.64
C LEU A 87 -13.44 -6.79 12.79
N TRP A 88 -12.41 -5.95 12.65
CA TRP A 88 -12.04 -4.95 13.63
C TRP A 88 -13.15 -3.92 13.84
N LYS A 89 -13.79 -3.40 12.78
CA LYS A 89 -14.90 -2.43 12.87
C LYS A 89 -16.13 -3.02 13.57
N ASN A 90 -16.39 -4.30 13.35
CA ASN A 90 -17.58 -4.98 13.88
C ASN A 90 -17.44 -5.43 15.34
N SER A 91 -16.22 -5.47 15.88
CA SER A 91 -16.01 -5.83 17.28
C SER A 91 -16.21 -4.61 18.20
N GLU A 92 -16.51 -4.85 19.47
CA GLU A 92 -16.60 -3.76 20.45
C GLU A 92 -15.20 -3.25 20.85
N PRO A 93 -15.01 -1.92 21.06
CA PRO A 93 -13.77 -1.38 21.58
C PRO A 93 -13.39 -2.01 22.94
N GLY A 94 -12.14 -2.44 23.09
CA GLY A 94 -11.66 -3.08 24.32
C GLY A 94 -12.13 -4.52 24.55
N SER A 95 -12.93 -5.08 23.64
CA SER A 95 -13.35 -6.48 23.75
C SER A 95 -12.17 -7.46 23.63
N PRO A 96 -12.28 -8.67 24.21
CA PRO A 96 -11.30 -9.74 24.05
C PRO A 96 -11.03 -10.13 22.60
N GLU A 97 -11.97 -9.81 21.69
CA GLU A 97 -11.88 -10.08 20.25
C GLU A 97 -11.14 -8.97 19.50
N ARG A 98 -11.26 -7.72 19.96
CA ARG A 98 -10.65 -6.52 19.35
C ARG A 98 -9.13 -6.52 19.48
N ILE A 99 -8.61 -6.93 20.64
CA ILE A 99 -7.16 -6.98 20.91
C ILE A 99 -6.42 -7.90 19.92
N PRO A 100 -6.74 -9.21 19.83
CA PRO A 100 -6.05 -10.11 18.90
C PRO A 100 -6.32 -9.74 17.44
N THR A 101 -7.48 -9.18 17.12
CA THR A 101 -7.78 -8.69 15.76
C THR A 101 -6.88 -7.52 15.38
N THR A 102 -6.62 -6.60 16.31
CA THR A 102 -5.70 -5.47 16.10
C THR A 102 -4.26 -5.95 15.86
N GLU A 103 -3.80 -6.96 16.62
CA GLU A 103 -2.48 -7.56 16.37
C GLU A 103 -2.38 -8.25 15.00
N LYS A 104 -3.38 -9.05 14.64
CA LYS A 104 -3.46 -9.69 13.32
C LYS A 104 -3.48 -8.65 12.20
N LEU A 105 -4.18 -7.54 12.40
CA LEU A 105 -4.29 -6.45 11.44
C LEU A 105 -2.93 -5.75 11.25
N LYS A 106 -2.20 -5.45 12.33
CA LYS A 106 -0.84 -4.90 12.26
C LYS A 106 0.11 -5.82 11.49
N GLN A 107 0.04 -7.12 11.75
CA GLN A 107 0.86 -8.09 11.02
C GLN A 107 0.48 -8.14 9.53
N ALA A 108 -0.81 -8.16 9.22
CA ALA A 108 -1.29 -8.18 7.85
C ALA A 108 -0.89 -6.92 7.07
N MET A 109 -0.96 -5.73 7.68
CA MET A 109 -0.48 -4.47 7.08
C MET A 109 1.01 -4.55 6.74
N ARG A 110 1.83 -5.09 7.65
CA ARG A 110 3.27 -5.28 7.42
C ARG A 110 3.53 -6.26 6.28
N ASP A 111 2.81 -7.37 6.22
CA ASP A 111 2.92 -8.35 5.13
C ASP A 111 2.49 -7.73 3.79
N ASP A 112 1.43 -6.91 3.82
CA ASP A 112 0.88 -6.27 2.64
C ASP A 112 1.86 -5.28 2.00
N LEU A 113 2.61 -4.54 2.82
CA LEU A 113 3.69 -3.66 2.37
C LEU A 113 4.88 -4.44 1.77
N ARG A 114 5.12 -5.68 2.20
CA ARG A 114 6.21 -6.54 1.69
C ARG A 114 5.86 -7.26 0.39
N SER A 115 4.57 -7.48 0.13
CA SER A 115 4.07 -8.28 -1.00
C SER A 115 4.01 -7.54 -2.34
N LEU A 116 4.40 -6.26 -2.38
CA LEU A 116 4.38 -5.39 -3.55
C LEU A 116 5.64 -5.46 -4.40
#